data_AF-A0A973RZ16-F1
#
_entry.id   AF-A0A973RZ16-F1
#
_cell.length_a   1.000
_cell.length_b   1.000
_cell.length_c   1.000
_cell.angle_alpha   90.00
_cell.angle_beta   90.00
_cell.angle_gamma   90.00
#
_symmetry.space_group_name_H-M   'P 1'
#
loop_
_entity.id
_entity.type
_entity.pdbx_description
1 polymer ?
#
loop_
_entity_poly.entity_id
_entity_poly.type
_entity_poly.pdbx_seq_one_letter_code
_entity_poly.pdbx_strand_id
1 'polypeptide(L)' 'DPEKPFVTSGLRLGTPAATTRGFGVAEFQQVGGMIAEVLNAIAQSDDGKAPLVEAAIKERVKALTDRFPIYQ' A
#
# COMPACT_ATOMS: atom_id res chain seq x y z
N ASP A 1 23.57 -10.57 5.83
CA ASP A 1 22.48 -10.49 4.84
C ASP A 1 23.06 -10.87 3.48
N PRO A 2 22.76 -12.06 2.93
CA PRO A 2 23.45 -12.61 1.77
C PRO A 2 22.90 -12.10 0.42
N GLU A 3 21.98 -11.14 0.42
CA GLU A 3 21.43 -10.58 -0.82
C GLU A 3 22.27 -9.42 -1.38
N LYS A 4 22.29 -9.30 -2.72
CA LYS A 4 23.06 -8.27 -3.43
C LYS A 4 22.52 -6.88 -3.06
N PRO A 5 23.36 -5.82 -3.07
CA PRO A 5 22.95 -4.45 -2.71
C PRO A 5 21.75 -3.88 -3.50
N PHE A 6 21.44 -4.46 -4.65
CA PHE A 6 20.32 -4.06 -5.52
C PHE A 6 19.04 -4.86 -5.28
N VAL A 7 19.08 -5.91 -4.46
CA VAL A 7 17.89 -6.64 -4.02
C VAL A 7 17.50 -6.06 -2.67
N THR A 8 16.51 -5.16 -2.69
CA THR A 8 16.03 -4.51 -1.47
C THR A 8 15.10 -5.45 -0.71
N SER A 9 15.45 -5.79 0.52
CA SER A 9 14.69 -6.71 1.38
C SER A 9 13.58 -6.02 2.20
N GLY A 10 13.32 -4.72 1.99
CA GLY A 10 12.40 -3.97 2.84
C GLY A 10 11.68 -2.79 2.18
N LEU A 11 10.58 -2.37 2.82
CA LEU A 11 9.76 -1.23 2.44
C LEU A 11 9.97 -0.06 3.41
N ARG A 12 10.12 1.16 2.89
CA ARG A 12 10.16 2.39 3.69
C ARG A 12 8.87 3.18 3.49
N LEU A 13 8.16 3.45 4.57
CA LEU A 13 6.88 4.16 4.55
C LEU A 13 7.01 5.54 5.22
N GLY A 14 6.32 6.53 4.66
CA GLY A 14 6.29 7.90 5.19
C GLY A 14 4.89 8.49 5.11
N THR A 15 4.49 9.19 6.17
CA THR A 15 3.19 9.85 6.30
C THR A 15 3.06 11.26 5.69
N PRO A 16 4.13 12.07 5.48
CA PRO A 16 3.98 13.50 5.15
C PRO A 16 3.05 13.82 3.98
N ALA A 17 3.16 13.08 2.87
CA ALA A 17 2.35 13.34 1.68
C ALA A 17 0.84 13.12 1.94
N ALA A 18 0.50 12.10 2.72
CA ALA A 18 -0.89 11.78 3.03
C ALA A 18 -1.44 12.67 4.16
N THR A 19 -0.65 13.00 5.19
CA THR A 19 -1.08 13.92 6.25
C THR A 19 -1.33 15.33 5.72
N THR A 20 -0.49 15.84 4.79
CA THR A 20 -0.73 17.14 4.13
C THR A 20 -2.03 17.16 3.34
N ARG A 21 -2.50 15.99 2.86
CA ARG A 21 -3.78 15.85 2.16
C ARG A 21 -4.98 15.69 3.08
N GLY A 22 -4.77 15.55 4.40
CA GLY A 22 -5.85 15.41 5.39
C GLY A 22 -6.09 14.00 5.92
N PHE A 23 -5.20 13.03 5.66
CA PHE A 23 -5.34 11.69 6.23
C PHE A 23 -5.14 11.73 7.75
N GLY A 24 -6.08 11.14 8.49
CA GLY A 24 -5.99 10.92 9.93
C GLY A 24 -5.63 9.47 10.28
N VAL A 25 -5.73 9.15 11.56
CA VAL A 25 -5.41 7.81 12.10
C VAL A 25 -6.25 6.72 11.42
N ALA A 26 -7.54 6.96 11.21
CA ALA A 26 -8.45 5.99 10.60
C ALA A 26 -8.08 5.69 9.13
N GLU A 27 -7.66 6.69 8.37
CA GLU A 27 -7.17 6.50 7.01
C GLU A 27 -5.86 5.70 6.99
N PHE A 28 -4.93 5.98 7.91
CA PHE A 28 -3.67 5.22 7.98
C PHE A 28 -3.87 3.76 8.43
N GLN A 29 -4.85 3.48 9.29
CA GLN A 29 -5.24 2.10 9.61
C GLN A 29 -5.72 1.35 8.36
N GLN A 30 -6.52 2.00 7.51
CA GLN A 30 -6.95 1.43 6.23
C GLN A 30 -5.77 1.20 5.30
N VAL A 31 -4.85 2.17 5.17
CA VAL A 31 -3.63 2.03 4.36
C VAL A 31 -2.79 0.84 4.84
N GLY A 32 -2.55 0.73 6.15
CA GLY A 32 -1.80 -0.39 6.72
C GLY A 32 -2.47 -1.74 6.47
N GLY A 33 -3.80 -1.80 6.62
CA GLY A 33 -4.57 -3.01 6.32
C GLY A 33 -4.48 -3.42 4.85
N MET A 34 -4.58 -2.45 3.92
CA MET A 34 -4.44 -2.72 2.49
C MET A 34 -3.03 -3.20 2.11
N ILE A 35 -1.99 -2.63 2.71
CA ILE A 35 -0.60 -3.09 2.52
C ILE A 35 -0.46 -4.54 3.01
N ALA A 36 -0.94 -4.84 4.21
CA ALA A 36 -0.87 -6.19 4.78
C ALA A 36 -1.62 -7.21 3.93
N GLU A 37 -2.79 -6.86 3.38
CA GLU A 37 -3.59 -7.73 2.52
C GLU A 37 -2.85 -8.11 1.23
N VAL A 38 -2.20 -7.14 0.56
CA VAL A 38 -1.39 -7.41 -0.64
C VAL A 38 -0.18 -8.27 -0.30
N LEU A 39 0.56 -7.93 0.77
CA LEU A 39 1.75 -8.70 1.18
C LEU A 39 1.39 -10.15 1.53
N ASN A 40 0.28 -10.35 2.25
CA ASN A 40 -0.20 -11.69 2.60
C ASN A 40 -0.62 -12.49 1.36
N ALA A 41 -1.25 -11.85 0.38
CA ALA A 41 -1.67 -12.51 -0.85
C ALA A 41 -0.47 -12.91 -1.72
N ILE A 42 0.54 -12.05 -1.83
CA ILE A 42 1.81 -12.34 -2.51
C ILE A 42 2.57 -13.47 -1.81
N ALA A 43 2.63 -13.47 -0.48
CA ALA A 43 3.32 -14.50 0.28
C ALA A 43 2.67 -15.89 0.16
N GLN A 44 1.39 -15.94 -0.21
CA GLN A 44 0.62 -17.18 -0.42
C GLN A 44 0.62 -17.65 -1.87
N SER A 45 1.14 -16.87 -2.82
CA SER A 45 1.18 -17.26 -4.23
C SER A 45 2.53 -17.84 -4.63
N ASP A 46 2.50 -18.85 -5.49
CA ASP A 46 3.70 -19.56 -5.94
C ASP A 46 4.60 -18.69 -6.84
N ASP A 47 4.03 -17.70 -7.51
CA ASP A 47 4.74 -16.79 -8.43
C ASP A 47 4.97 -15.39 -7.86
N GLY A 48 4.59 -15.17 -6.59
CA GLY A 48 4.71 -13.88 -5.90
C GLY A 48 3.81 -12.79 -6.46
N LYS A 49 2.72 -13.14 -7.14
CA LYS A 49 1.73 -12.19 -7.68
C LYS A 49 0.36 -12.43 -7.09
N ALA A 50 -0.45 -11.37 -7.01
CA ALA A 50 -1.82 -11.48 -6.52
C ALA A 50 -2.78 -10.59 -7.33
N PRO A 51 -2.94 -10.80 -8.64
CA PRO A 51 -3.57 -9.83 -9.54
C PRO A 51 -5.02 -9.48 -9.18
N LEU A 52 -5.79 -10.44 -8.64
CA LEU A 52 -7.16 -10.20 -8.18
C LEU A 52 -7.21 -9.33 -6.92
N VAL A 53 -6.30 -9.58 -5.96
CA VAL A 53 -6.20 -8.78 -4.72
C VAL A 53 -5.66 -7.39 -5.03
N GLU A 54 -4.63 -7.29 -5.87
CA GLU A 54 -4.07 -6.02 -6.34
C GLU A 54 -5.14 -5.15 -7.02
N ALA A 55 -5.98 -5.74 -7.89
CA ALA A 55 -7.08 -5.01 -8.53
C ALA A 55 -8.12 -4.52 -7.52
N ALA A 56 -8.53 -5.34 -6.56
CA ALA A 56 -9.49 -4.95 -5.52
C ALA A 56 -8.92 -3.85 -4.60
N ILE A 57 -7.65 -3.97 -4.21
CA ILE A 57 -6.97 -2.97 -3.38
C ILE A 57 -6.80 -1.66 -4.12
N LYS A 58 -6.50 -1.69 -5.43
CA LYS A 58 -6.40 -0.49 -6.25
C LYS A 58 -7.70 0.33 -6.23
N GLU A 59 -8.87 -0.31 -6.34
CA GLU A 59 -10.15 0.39 -6.27
C GLU A 59 -10.40 1.00 -4.88
N ARG A 60 -10.04 0.29 -3.80
CA ARG A 60 -10.14 0.81 -2.42
C ARG A 60 -9.21 1.99 -2.17
N VAL A 61 -7.97 1.92 -2.67
CA VAL A 61 -7.00 3.02 -2.63
C VAL A 61 -7.55 4.24 -3.37
N LYS A 62 -8.08 4.04 -4.58
CA LYS A 62 -8.67 5.13 -5.36
C LYS A 62 -9.84 5.79 -4.62
N ALA A 63 -10.78 5.00 -4.12
CA ALA A 63 -11.91 5.50 -3.34
C ALA A 63 -11.46 6.29 -2.09
N LEU A 64 -10.41 5.83 -1.41
CA LEU A 64 -9.82 6.55 -0.28
C LEU A 64 -9.21 7.89 -0.71
N THR A 65 -8.42 7.90 -1.79
CA THR A 65 -7.75 9.13 -2.26
C THR A 65 -8.68 10.14 -2.88
N ASP A 66 -9.80 9.71 -3.47
CA ASP A 66 -10.83 10.57 -4.07
C ASP A 66 -11.52 11.44 -3.00
N ARG A 67 -11.52 11.00 -1.72
CA ARG A 67 -12.00 11.80 -0.58
C ARG A 67 -11.08 12.98 -0.21
N PHE A 68 -9.84 12.98 -0.71
CA PHE A 68 -8.79 13.94 -0.37
C PHE A 68 -8.05 14.43 -1.65
N PRO A 69 -8.72 15.22 -2.52
CA PRO A 69 -8.16 15.66 -3.80
C PRO A 69 -6.94 16.59 -3.61
N ILE A 70 -5.98 16.53 -4.54
CA ILE A 70 -4.73 17.32 -4.49
C ILE A 70 -4.86 18.64 -5.26
N TYR A 71 -5.61 18.64 -6.37
CA TYR A 71 -5.80 19.81 -7.23
C TYR A 71 -7.30 20.06 -7.39
N GLN A 72 -7.72 21.32 -7.27
CA GLN A 72 -9.05 21.83 -7.61
C GLN A 72 -8.90 22.95 -8.62
#